data_AF-A0A5E4ZRM8-F1
#
_entry.id   AF-A0A5E4ZRM8-F1
#
_cell.length_a   1.000
_cell.length_b   1.000
_cell.length_c   1.000
_cell.angle_alpha   90.00
_cell.angle_beta   90.00
_cell.angle_gamma   90.00
#
_symmetry.space_group_name_H-M   'P 1'
#
loop_
_entity.id
_entity.type
_entity.pdbx_description
1 polymer ?
#
loop_
_entity_poly.entity_id
_entity_poly.type
_entity_poly.pdbx_seq_one_letter_code
_entity_poly.pdbx_strand_id
1 'polypeptide(L)'
;MSERAVRHALTLTSQFVAGPAFALHKALLTRTAVRRWVQAALLADAELTLRFVDADEGQTLNRGYRGKDYATNVLTFAYAQDESDPVTGDIVLCCPVVEREANEQGIALEAHYAHLIVHGVLHAQGYDHEEDDEAQEMEGLETEILAGLGYADPYASEKSPKVAEPAKPVKAPKSRQVAKPAKPAKAAKTSTSRRP
;
A
#
# COMPACT_ATOMS: atom_id res chain seq x y z
N MET A 1 -36.40 0.99 -5.24
CA MET A 1 -36.09 2.39 -5.61
C MET A 1 -34.60 2.41 -5.85
N SER A 2 -34.16 2.64 -7.09
CA SER A 2 -32.74 2.64 -7.42
C SER A 2 -32.11 3.88 -6.79
N GLU A 3 -31.29 3.71 -5.75
CA GLU A 3 -30.38 4.76 -5.32
C GLU A 3 -29.61 5.22 -6.54
N ARG A 4 -29.84 6.46 -6.93
CA ARG A 4 -29.16 7.07 -8.06
C ARG A 4 -27.76 7.33 -7.52
N ALA A 5 -26.81 6.44 -7.84
CA ALA A 5 -25.40 6.58 -7.46
C ALA A 5 -25.01 8.05 -7.64
N VAL A 6 -24.60 8.69 -6.54
CA VAL A 6 -24.20 10.09 -6.55
C VAL A 6 -23.07 10.20 -7.55
N ARG A 7 -23.28 10.96 -8.63
CA ARG A 7 -22.27 11.17 -9.67
C ARG A 7 -21.52 12.44 -9.31
N HIS A 8 -20.34 12.28 -8.76
CA HIS A 8 -19.43 13.38 -8.49
C HIS A 8 -18.97 14.03 -9.80
N ALA A 9 -18.86 15.36 -9.79
CA ALA A 9 -18.29 16.11 -10.88
C ALA A 9 -16.80 15.75 -11.01
N LEU A 10 -16.37 15.45 -12.23
CA LEU A 10 -14.98 15.09 -12.51
C LEU A 10 -14.46 15.85 -13.72
N THR A 11 -13.52 16.76 -13.46
CA THR A 11 -12.62 17.35 -14.44
C THR A 11 -11.36 16.49 -14.49
N LEU A 12 -11.06 15.93 -15.66
CA LEU A 12 -9.95 15.00 -15.82
C LEU A 12 -9.09 15.41 -17.02
N THR A 13 -7.80 15.61 -16.74
CA THR A 13 -6.79 15.91 -17.75
C THR A 13 -5.78 14.76 -17.81
N SER A 14 -5.45 14.28 -19.00
CA SER A 14 -4.45 13.22 -19.21
C SER A 14 -3.31 13.75 -20.08
N GLN A 15 -2.08 13.69 -19.61
CA GLN A 15 -0.89 14.21 -20.29
C GLN A 15 0.12 13.08 -20.51
N PHE A 16 0.66 12.98 -21.73
CA PHE A 16 1.74 12.05 -22.07
C PHE A 16 2.97 12.85 -22.49
N VAL A 17 3.99 12.91 -21.63
CA VAL A 17 5.14 13.81 -21.83
C VAL A 17 6.00 13.35 -23.02
N ALA A 18 6.25 12.04 -23.15
CA ALA A 18 6.95 11.45 -24.29
C ALA A 18 5.97 10.77 -25.26
N GLY A 19 5.10 11.56 -25.90
CA GLY A 19 3.96 11.10 -26.68
C GLY A 19 4.21 9.89 -27.63
N PRO A 20 5.25 9.88 -28.48
CA PRO A 20 5.52 8.76 -29.39
C PRO A 20 6.08 7.51 -28.71
N ALA A 21 6.79 7.66 -27.59
CA ALA A 21 7.45 6.57 -26.89
C ALA A 21 6.47 5.63 -26.16
N PHE A 22 5.21 6.06 -26.00
CA PHE A 22 4.20 5.34 -25.22
C PHE A 22 3.08 4.72 -26.04
N ALA A 23 3.33 4.32 -27.29
CA ALA A 23 2.27 3.80 -28.17
C ALA A 23 1.45 2.66 -27.55
N LEU A 24 2.12 1.69 -26.90
CA LEU A 24 1.47 0.58 -26.19
C LEU A 24 0.59 1.10 -25.04
N HIS A 25 1.16 1.94 -24.16
CA HIS A 25 0.43 2.45 -23.00
C HIS A 25 -0.75 3.33 -23.41
N LYS A 26 -0.62 4.14 -24.46
CA LYS A 26 -1.72 4.95 -25.00
C LYS A 26 -2.88 4.13 -25.53
N ALA A 27 -2.62 2.94 -26.05
CA ALA A 27 -3.68 2.03 -26.49
C ALA A 27 -4.51 1.50 -25.32
N LEU A 28 -3.89 1.32 -24.14
CA LEU A 28 -4.56 0.88 -22.91
C LEU A 28 -5.20 2.07 -22.17
N LEU A 29 -4.48 3.18 -22.07
CA LEU A 29 -4.85 4.41 -21.35
C LEU A 29 -5.74 5.32 -22.18
N THR A 30 -6.81 4.76 -22.75
CA THR A 30 -7.82 5.54 -23.47
C THR A 30 -8.54 6.48 -22.50
N ARG A 31 -9.01 7.63 -22.99
CA ARG A 31 -9.81 8.59 -22.18
C ARG A 31 -10.99 7.90 -21.47
N THR A 32 -11.62 6.95 -22.14
CA THR A 32 -12.75 6.19 -21.59
C THR A 32 -12.32 5.26 -20.45
N ALA A 33 -11.24 4.50 -20.64
CA ALA A 33 -10.72 3.58 -19.62
C ALA A 33 -10.26 4.36 -18.38
N VAL A 34 -9.41 5.37 -18.55
CA VAL A 34 -8.90 6.19 -17.45
C VAL A 34 -10.05 6.86 -16.71
N ARG A 35 -11.00 7.48 -17.43
CA ARG A 35 -12.16 8.10 -16.78
C ARG A 35 -12.99 7.08 -16.00
N ARG A 36 -13.20 5.87 -16.54
CA ARG A 36 -13.94 4.82 -15.86
C ARG A 36 -13.27 4.43 -14.54
N TRP A 37 -11.95 4.24 -14.54
CA TRP A 37 -11.22 3.87 -13.32
C TRP A 37 -11.22 4.99 -12.28
N VAL A 38 -10.95 6.23 -12.70
CA VAL A 38 -10.98 7.40 -11.79
C VAL A 38 -12.37 7.59 -11.19
N GLN A 39 -13.43 7.49 -12.00
CA GLN A 39 -14.81 7.64 -11.52
C GLN A 39 -15.23 6.54 -10.55
N ALA A 40 -14.68 5.33 -10.67
CA ALA A 40 -15.00 4.23 -9.77
C ALA A 40 -14.43 4.43 -8.37
N ALA A 41 -13.33 5.18 -8.25
CA ALA A 41 -12.67 5.48 -6.97
C ALA A 41 -13.08 6.83 -6.36
N LEU A 42 -14.00 7.55 -6.99
CA LEU A 42 -14.30 8.93 -6.66
C LEU A 42 -15.44 9.03 -5.64
N LEU A 43 -15.17 9.68 -4.50
CA LEU A 43 -16.10 9.87 -3.38
C LEU A 43 -16.52 11.33 -3.18
N ALA A 44 -15.87 12.27 -3.88
CA ALA A 44 -16.16 13.70 -3.86
C ALA A 44 -15.96 14.32 -5.24
N ASP A 45 -16.42 15.56 -5.45
CA ASP A 45 -16.13 16.28 -6.69
C ASP A 45 -14.61 16.50 -6.84
N ALA A 46 -14.07 16.32 -8.04
CA ALA A 46 -12.62 16.36 -8.25
C ALA A 46 -12.15 16.98 -9.56
N GLU A 47 -10.96 17.57 -9.50
CA GLU A 47 -10.16 18.02 -10.64
C GLU A 47 -8.77 17.35 -10.57
N LEU A 48 -8.59 16.34 -11.41
CA LEU A 48 -7.37 15.52 -11.39
C LEU A 48 -6.62 15.59 -12.72
N THR A 49 -5.30 15.67 -12.63
CA THR A 49 -4.42 15.48 -13.79
C THR A 49 -3.68 14.16 -13.66
N LEU A 50 -3.77 13.30 -14.66
CA LEU A 50 -2.90 12.14 -14.80
C LEU A 50 -1.77 12.48 -15.77
N ARG A 51 -0.53 12.31 -15.31
CA ARG A 51 0.68 12.54 -16.09
C ARG A 51 1.43 11.23 -16.27
N PHE A 52 1.61 10.83 -17.52
CA PHE A 52 2.35 9.63 -17.89
C PHE A 52 3.76 10.02 -18.35
N VAL A 53 4.76 9.54 -17.62
CA VAL A 53 6.16 9.94 -17.74
C VAL A 53 7.08 8.74 -18.00
N ASP A 54 8.30 9.01 -18.43
CA ASP A 54 9.37 8.01 -18.53
C ASP A 54 10.13 7.86 -17.20
N ALA A 55 11.11 6.96 -17.19
CA ALA A 55 11.91 6.68 -16.00
C ALA A 55 12.77 7.88 -15.57
N ASP A 56 13.27 8.68 -16.51
CA ASP A 56 14.16 9.81 -16.21
C ASP A 56 13.40 10.93 -15.50
N GLU A 57 12.21 11.27 -15.99
CA GLU A 57 11.32 12.23 -15.37
C GLU A 57 10.75 11.68 -14.05
N GLY A 58 10.33 10.41 -14.02
CA GLY A 58 9.86 9.74 -12.80
C GLY A 58 10.90 9.75 -11.68
N GLN A 59 12.16 9.44 -11.98
CA GLN A 59 13.28 9.52 -11.02
C GLN A 59 13.54 10.96 -10.59
N THR A 60 13.47 11.92 -11.51
CA THR A 60 13.70 13.34 -11.19
C THR A 60 12.64 13.88 -10.23
N LEU A 61 11.36 13.53 -10.45
CA LEU A 61 10.28 13.89 -9.55
C LEU A 61 10.41 13.20 -8.18
N ASN A 62 10.70 11.90 -8.16
CA ASN A 62 10.87 11.17 -6.90
C ASN A 62 12.05 11.70 -6.07
N ARG A 63 13.16 12.07 -6.73
CA ARG A 63 14.30 12.71 -6.09
C ARG A 63 13.95 14.11 -5.59
N GLY A 64 13.25 14.90 -6.39
CA GLY A 64 12.91 16.29 -6.07
C GLY A 64 11.91 16.44 -4.91
N TYR A 65 10.90 15.57 -4.86
CA TYR A 65 9.81 15.67 -3.88
C TYR A 65 9.94 14.70 -2.70
N ARG A 66 10.53 13.51 -2.90
CA ARG A 66 10.66 12.48 -1.85
C ARG A 66 12.11 12.19 -1.46
N GLY A 67 13.10 12.83 -2.10
CA GLY A 67 14.52 12.61 -1.81
C GLY A 67 15.03 11.22 -2.22
N LYS A 68 14.27 10.46 -3.02
CA LYS A 68 14.59 9.09 -3.42
C LYS A 68 15.10 9.05 -4.86
N ASP A 69 16.34 8.59 -5.05
CA ASP A 69 17.00 8.59 -6.37
C ASP A 69 16.72 7.31 -7.19
N TYR A 70 15.42 7.03 -7.41
CA TYR A 70 14.96 5.97 -8.31
C TYR A 70 13.58 6.32 -8.90
N ALA A 71 13.25 5.77 -10.07
CA ALA A 71 11.91 5.93 -10.65
C ALA A 71 10.89 5.06 -9.89
N THR A 72 9.85 5.69 -9.34
CA THR A 72 8.73 5.01 -8.68
C THR A 72 7.59 4.77 -9.66
N ASN A 73 6.69 3.84 -9.35
CA ASN A 73 5.53 3.51 -10.17
C ASN A 73 4.51 4.65 -10.24
N VAL A 74 4.12 5.20 -9.08
CA VAL A 74 3.15 6.29 -8.95
C VAL A 74 3.60 7.33 -7.91
N LEU A 75 3.33 8.59 -8.20
CA LEU A 75 3.41 9.72 -7.26
C LEU A 75 2.09 10.48 -7.30
N THR A 76 1.51 10.71 -6.13
CA THR A 76 0.30 11.53 -5.99
C THR A 76 0.65 12.84 -5.31
N PHE A 77 0.20 13.94 -5.90
CA PHE A 77 0.31 15.29 -5.37
C PHE A 77 -1.10 15.81 -5.11
N ALA A 78 -1.55 15.77 -3.86
CA ALA A 78 -2.83 16.34 -3.45
C ALA A 78 -2.66 17.84 -3.14
N TYR A 79 -3.58 18.66 -3.63
CA TYR A 79 -3.59 20.12 -3.47
C TYR A 79 -4.77 20.62 -2.64
N ALA A 80 -5.79 19.78 -2.43
CA ALA A 80 -6.93 20.12 -1.58
C ALA A 80 -6.46 20.47 -0.17
N GLN A 81 -6.95 21.59 0.38
CA GLN A 81 -6.53 22.08 1.69
C GLN A 81 -7.53 21.74 2.80
N ASP A 82 -8.82 21.69 2.46
CA ASP A 82 -9.92 21.38 3.37
C ASP A 82 -10.80 20.24 2.83
N GLU A 83 -11.43 19.47 3.73
CA GLU A 83 -12.32 18.35 3.36
C GLU A 83 -13.57 18.79 2.56
N SER A 84 -13.92 20.07 2.61
CA SER A 84 -15.04 20.65 1.86
C SER A 84 -14.68 21.07 0.43
N ASP A 85 -13.39 21.14 0.11
CA ASP A 85 -12.93 21.54 -1.22
C ASP A 85 -13.01 20.36 -2.19
N PRO A 86 -13.22 20.64 -3.49
CA PRO A 86 -13.05 19.63 -4.51
C PRO A 86 -11.64 19.03 -4.45
N VAL A 87 -11.56 17.72 -4.60
CA VAL A 87 -10.30 16.99 -4.59
C VAL A 87 -9.50 17.43 -5.80
N THR A 88 -8.37 18.10 -5.56
CA THR A 88 -7.50 18.58 -6.61
C THR A 88 -6.12 17.96 -6.48
N GLY A 89 -5.55 17.49 -7.59
CA GLY A 89 -4.26 16.83 -7.53
C GLY A 89 -3.71 16.32 -8.86
N ASP A 90 -2.41 16.04 -8.84
CA ASP A 90 -1.70 15.43 -9.96
C ASP A 90 -1.25 14.02 -9.58
N ILE A 91 -1.57 13.04 -10.43
CA ILE A 91 -1.13 11.65 -10.31
C ILE A 91 -0.15 11.39 -11.43
N VAL A 92 1.11 11.16 -11.08
CA VAL A 92 2.19 10.90 -12.02
C VAL A 92 2.49 9.41 -12.05
N LEU A 93 2.38 8.77 -13.23
CA LEU A 93 2.67 7.36 -13.43
C LEU A 93 3.87 7.17 -14.37
N CYS A 94 4.84 6.36 -13.93
CA CYS A 94 6.02 6.05 -14.71
C CYS A 94 5.80 4.79 -15.56
N CYS A 95 5.48 4.97 -16.85
CA CYS A 95 5.07 3.88 -17.73
C CYS A 95 6.05 2.69 -17.78
N PRO A 96 7.38 2.88 -17.89
CA PRO A 96 8.33 1.76 -17.93
C PRO A 96 8.38 0.97 -16.62
N VAL A 97 8.15 1.63 -15.47
CA VAL A 97 8.17 0.98 -14.16
C VAL A 97 6.92 0.14 -13.98
N VAL A 98 5.75 0.68 -14.33
CA VAL A 98 4.47 -0.04 -14.31
C VAL A 98 4.52 -1.27 -15.23
N GLU A 99 5.07 -1.14 -16.43
CA GLU A 99 5.22 -2.28 -17.35
C GLU A 99 6.16 -3.36 -16.79
N ARG A 100 7.29 -2.96 -16.21
CA ARG A 100 8.22 -3.90 -15.57
C ARG A 100 7.53 -4.65 -14.43
N GLU A 101 6.86 -3.95 -13.53
CA GLU A 101 6.16 -4.56 -12.38
C GLU A 101 5.05 -5.51 -12.83
N ALA A 102 4.26 -5.12 -13.83
CA ALA A 102 3.21 -5.98 -14.37
C ALA A 102 3.78 -7.30 -14.93
N ASN A 103 4.91 -7.21 -15.65
CA ASN A 103 5.60 -8.39 -16.18
C ASN A 103 6.22 -9.26 -15.07
N GLU A 104 6.81 -8.66 -14.05
CA GLU A 104 7.42 -9.37 -12.91
C GLU A 104 6.37 -10.11 -12.08
N GLN A 105 5.20 -9.53 -11.91
CA GLN A 105 4.09 -10.12 -11.16
C GLN A 105 3.21 -11.04 -12.02
N GLY A 106 3.40 -11.05 -13.34
CA GLY A 106 2.60 -11.85 -14.27
C GLY A 106 1.15 -11.39 -14.39
N ILE A 107 0.88 -10.11 -14.14
CA ILE A 107 -0.45 -9.49 -14.23
C ILE A 107 -0.61 -8.71 -15.53
N ALA A 108 -1.85 -8.52 -15.97
CA ALA A 108 -2.12 -7.70 -17.14
C ALA A 108 -1.72 -6.25 -16.89
N LEU A 109 -0.99 -5.63 -17.82
CA LEU A 109 -0.57 -4.23 -17.74
C LEU A 109 -1.76 -3.28 -17.51
N GLU A 110 -2.89 -3.54 -18.18
CA GLU A 110 -4.13 -2.78 -17.98
C GLU A 110 -4.65 -2.87 -16.54
N ALA A 111 -4.60 -4.06 -15.94
CA ALA A 111 -5.03 -4.28 -14.56
C ALA A 111 -4.12 -3.53 -13.58
N HIS A 112 -2.81 -3.54 -13.83
CA HIS A 112 -1.85 -2.79 -13.00
C HIS A 112 -2.06 -1.28 -13.12
N TYR A 113 -2.36 -0.76 -14.31
CA TYR A 113 -2.75 0.64 -14.47
C TYR A 113 -4.05 0.99 -13.75
N ALA A 114 -5.06 0.14 -13.85
CA ALA A 114 -6.32 0.35 -13.15
C ALA A 114 -6.08 0.41 -11.63
N HIS A 115 -5.27 -0.49 -11.08
CA HIS A 115 -4.88 -0.49 -9.68
C HIS A 115 -4.16 0.80 -9.28
N LEU A 116 -3.07 1.17 -9.96
CA LEU A 116 -2.30 2.37 -9.60
C LEU A 116 -3.09 3.67 -9.76
N ILE A 117 -4.03 3.73 -10.70
CA ILE A 117 -4.90 4.91 -10.86
C ILE A 117 -5.91 4.97 -9.72
N VAL A 118 -6.55 3.86 -9.36
CA VAL A 118 -7.47 3.80 -8.20
C VAL A 118 -6.73 4.19 -6.92
N HIS A 119 -5.56 3.58 -6.69
CA HIS A 119 -4.67 3.88 -5.58
C HIS A 119 -4.30 5.37 -5.53
N GLY A 120 -3.87 5.93 -6.65
CA GLY A 120 -3.51 7.35 -6.74
C GLY A 120 -4.69 8.30 -6.48
N VAL A 121 -5.90 7.92 -6.90
CA VAL A 121 -7.13 8.71 -6.66
C VAL A 121 -7.55 8.64 -5.19
N LEU A 122 -7.41 7.50 -4.53
CA LEU A 122 -7.67 7.37 -3.09
C LEU A 122 -6.66 8.20 -2.28
N HIS A 123 -5.37 8.14 -2.62
CA HIS A 123 -4.34 9.03 -2.05
C HIS A 123 -4.67 10.51 -2.24
N ALA A 124 -5.18 10.90 -3.42
CA ALA A 124 -5.56 12.29 -3.68
C ALA A 124 -6.72 12.76 -2.78
N GLN A 125 -7.56 11.82 -2.31
CA GLN A 125 -8.70 12.06 -1.42
C GLN A 125 -8.32 12.00 0.07
N GLY A 126 -7.04 11.76 0.40
CA GLY A 126 -6.56 11.72 1.78
C GLY A 126 -6.55 10.35 2.43
N TYR A 127 -6.83 9.28 1.68
CA TYR A 127 -6.59 7.91 2.18
C TYR A 127 -5.10 7.62 2.13
N ASP A 128 -4.55 7.09 3.22
CA ASP A 128 -3.16 6.66 3.31
C ASP A 128 -3.09 5.19 3.77
N HIS A 129 -1.91 4.60 3.65
CA HIS A 129 -1.63 3.22 4.05
C HIS A 129 -0.33 3.13 4.86
N GLU A 130 0.06 4.20 5.54
CA GLU A 130 1.25 4.20 6.41
C GLU A 130 1.00 3.43 7.72
N GLU A 131 -0.22 3.51 8.26
CA GLU A 131 -0.64 2.81 9.48
C GLU A 131 -1.50 1.58 9.15
N ASP A 132 -1.40 0.51 9.96
CA ASP A 132 -2.03 -0.79 9.69
C ASP A 132 -3.57 -0.70 9.52
N ASP A 133 -4.23 0.13 10.35
CA ASP A 133 -5.70 0.29 10.31
C ASP A 133 -6.15 1.06 9.05
N GLU A 134 -5.40 2.09 8.65
CA GLU A 134 -5.66 2.90 7.44
C GLU A 134 -5.38 2.09 6.17
N ALA A 135 -4.29 1.33 6.18
CA ALA A 135 -3.96 0.39 5.10
C ALA A 135 -5.09 -0.63 4.89
N GLN A 136 -5.63 -1.22 5.96
CA GLN A 136 -6.71 -2.18 5.83
C GLN A 136 -7.98 -1.57 5.21
N GLU A 137 -8.32 -0.33 5.56
CA GLU A 137 -9.44 0.40 4.96
C GLU A 137 -9.20 0.68 3.47
N MET A 138 -8.03 1.23 3.14
CA MET A 138 -7.65 1.57 1.77
C MET A 138 -7.58 0.34 0.87
N GLU A 139 -6.92 -0.74 1.32
CA GLU A 139 -6.85 -2.00 0.57
C GLU A 139 -8.23 -2.62 0.33
N GLY A 140 -9.14 -2.49 1.31
CA GLY A 140 -10.53 -2.92 1.19
C GLY A 140 -11.26 -2.18 0.07
N LEU A 141 -11.15 -0.85 0.06
CA LEU A 141 -11.73 0.00 -0.99
C LEU A 141 -11.14 -0.32 -2.35
N GLU A 142 -9.81 -0.44 -2.46
CA GLU A 142 -9.15 -0.80 -3.71
C GLU A 142 -9.64 -2.13 -4.26
N THR A 143 -9.75 -3.14 -3.39
CA THR A 143 -10.24 -4.48 -3.75
C THR A 143 -11.69 -4.41 -4.26
N GLU A 144 -12.56 -3.69 -3.57
CA GLU A 144 -13.97 -3.54 -3.96
C GLU A 144 -14.12 -2.81 -5.29
N ILE A 145 -13.41 -1.70 -5.46
CA ILE A 145 -13.44 -0.88 -6.68
C ILE A 145 -12.93 -1.69 -7.89
N LEU A 146 -11.80 -2.38 -7.74
CA LEU A 146 -11.21 -3.18 -8.81
C LEU A 146 -12.11 -4.38 -9.17
N ALA A 147 -12.71 -5.04 -8.19
CA ALA A 147 -13.70 -6.09 -8.43
C ALA A 147 -14.92 -5.55 -9.21
N GLY A 148 -15.43 -4.37 -8.86
CA GLY A 148 -16.51 -3.69 -9.58
C GLY A 148 -16.13 -3.29 -11.02
N LEU A 149 -14.85 -3.06 -11.28
CA LEU A 149 -14.31 -2.80 -12.61
C LEU A 149 -14.07 -4.07 -13.44
N GLY A 150 -14.06 -5.24 -12.79
CA GLY A 150 -13.82 -6.55 -13.40
C GLY A 150 -12.38 -7.03 -13.35
N TYR A 151 -11.54 -6.42 -12.50
CA TYR A 151 -10.16 -6.86 -12.27
C TYR A 151 -10.07 -7.77 -11.02
N ALA A 152 -9.02 -8.58 -10.97
CA ALA A 152 -8.74 -9.42 -9.81
C ALA A 152 -8.25 -8.59 -8.62
N ASP A 153 -8.35 -9.15 -7.41
CA ASP A 153 -7.80 -8.53 -6.19
C ASP A 153 -6.27 -8.39 -6.31
N PRO A 154 -5.72 -7.16 -6.28
CA PRO A 154 -4.29 -6.92 -6.43
C PRO A 154 -3.47 -7.48 -5.25
N TYR A 155 -4.10 -7.72 -4.11
CA TYR A 155 -3.47 -8.25 -2.89
C TYR A 155 -3.64 -9.76 -2.75
N ALA A 156 -4.24 -10.46 -3.72
CA ALA A 156 -4.51 -11.91 -3.61
C ALA A 156 -3.25 -12.77 -3.40
N SER A 157 -2.10 -12.34 -3.93
CA SER A 157 -0.81 -13.00 -3.72
C SER A 157 -0.29 -12.84 -2.29
N GLU A 158 -0.52 -11.67 -1.67
CA GLU A 158 -0.14 -11.35 -0.29
C GLU A 158 -1.12 -11.96 0.72
N LYS A 159 -2.42 -12.01 0.37
CA LYS A 159 -3.52 -12.58 1.18
C LYS A 159 -3.61 -14.11 1.14
N SER A 160 -2.83 -14.78 0.28
CA SER A 160 -2.76 -16.24 0.28
C SER A 160 -2.32 -16.72 1.67
N PRO A 161 -3.02 -17.69 2.30
CA PRO A 161 -2.55 -18.23 3.57
C PRO A 161 -1.18 -18.83 3.30
N LYS A 162 -0.13 -18.27 3.93
CA LYS A 162 1.16 -18.95 4.01
C LYS A 162 0.86 -20.40 4.31
N VAL A 163 1.17 -21.30 3.36
CA VAL A 163 1.06 -22.74 3.54
C VAL A 163 1.61 -23.01 4.93
N ALA A 164 0.78 -23.58 5.80
CA ALA A 164 1.14 -23.85 7.18
C ALA A 164 2.46 -24.63 7.20
N GLU A 165 3.56 -23.91 7.45
CA GLU A 165 4.85 -24.48 7.74
C GLU A 165 4.62 -25.38 8.96
N PRO A 166 5.05 -26.67 8.95
CA PRO A 166 4.77 -27.57 10.05
C PRO A 166 5.31 -26.93 11.33
N ALA A 167 4.43 -26.81 12.33
CA ALA A 167 4.69 -26.15 13.59
C ALA A 167 6.05 -26.60 14.15
N LYS A 168 7.00 -25.67 14.20
CA LYS A 168 8.27 -25.84 14.92
C LYS A 168 7.92 -26.21 16.37
N PRO A 169 8.61 -27.19 16.99
CA PRO A 169 8.20 -27.73 18.28
C PRO A 169 8.20 -26.62 19.33
N VAL A 170 7.05 -26.47 19.98
CA VAL A 170 6.84 -25.59 21.13
C VAL A 170 7.89 -25.92 22.18
N LYS A 171 8.78 -24.97 22.48
CA LYS A 171 9.68 -25.07 23.64
C LYS A 171 8.83 -25.20 24.90
N ALA A 172 9.05 -26.29 25.63
CA ALA A 172 8.35 -26.61 26.87
C ALA A 172 8.36 -25.43 27.86
N PRO A 173 7.27 -25.18 28.59
CA PRO A 173 7.22 -24.13 29.59
C PRO A 173 8.26 -24.40 30.68
N LYS A 174 9.08 -23.39 31.00
CA LYS A 174 10.03 -23.46 32.11
C LYS A 174 9.25 -23.67 33.41
N SER A 175 9.33 -24.90 33.90
CA SER A 175 8.80 -25.32 35.20
C SER A 175 9.36 -24.45 36.32
N ARG A 176 8.44 -23.74 36.97
CA ARG A 176 8.50 -23.15 38.30
C ARG A 176 9.39 -23.99 39.23
N GLN A 177 10.53 -23.44 39.66
CA GLN A 177 11.39 -24.09 40.66
C GLN A 177 10.64 -24.18 41.98
N VAL A 178 10.29 -25.40 42.37
CA VAL A 178 9.84 -25.72 43.73
C VAL A 178 11.10 -25.97 44.56
N ALA A 179 11.29 -25.13 45.57
CA ALA A 179 12.37 -25.27 46.55
C ALA A 179 12.31 -26.65 47.24
N LYS A 180 13.42 -27.38 47.21
CA LYS A 180 13.59 -28.66 47.93
C LYS A 180 13.93 -28.42 49.40
N PRO A 181 13.46 -29.28 50.31
CA PRO A 181 13.68 -29.14 51.75
C PRO A 181 15.09 -29.61 52.16
N ALA A 182 15.70 -28.89 53.10
CA ALA A 182 16.97 -29.27 53.73
C ALA A 182 16.75 -30.34 54.82
N LYS A 183 17.55 -31.41 54.77
CA LYS A 183 17.62 -32.46 55.81
C LYS A 183 18.71 -32.12 56.85
N PRO A 184 18.62 -32.63 58.10
CA PRO A 184 19.39 -32.15 59.24
C PRO A 184 20.60 -33.05 59.63
N ALA A 185 21.26 -32.67 60.73
CA ALA A 185 22.29 -33.36 61.55
C ALA A 185 23.75 -32.89 61.26
N LYS A 186 24.66 -32.74 62.24
CA LYS A 186 24.67 -32.96 63.69
C LYS A 186 25.87 -32.21 64.32
N ALA A 187 25.84 -32.12 65.64
CA ALA A 187 26.63 -31.31 66.57
C ALA A 187 28.14 -31.61 66.72
N ALA A 188 28.75 -30.77 67.58
CA ALA A 188 29.97 -30.92 68.40
C ALA A 188 31.28 -30.40 67.76
N LYS A 189 32.18 -29.67 68.46
CA LYS A 189 32.42 -29.47 69.90
C LYS A 189 33.50 -28.37 70.09
N THR A 190 33.42 -27.60 71.20
CA THR A 190 34.52 -27.08 72.08
C THR A 190 35.71 -26.31 71.43
N SER A 191 36.32 -25.24 71.94
CA SER A 191 36.38 -24.54 73.24
C SER A 191 37.52 -23.50 73.08
N THR A 192 37.47 -22.25 73.56
CA THR A 192 38.21 -21.79 74.77
C THR A 192 38.82 -20.40 74.50
N SER A 193 38.51 -19.42 75.37
CA SER A 193 39.42 -18.35 75.91
C SER A 193 39.94 -17.29 74.92
N ARG A 194 40.13 -16.00 75.21
CA ARG A 194 39.96 -15.12 76.38
C ARG A 194 40.07 -13.70 75.82
N ARG A 195 39.37 -12.76 76.45
CA ARG A 195 39.68 -11.31 76.43
C ARG A 195 40.97 -11.06 77.26
N PRO A 196 41.66 -9.93 77.05
CA PRO A 196 41.25 -8.67 77.72
C PRO A 196 40.66 -7.62 76.78
#